data_AF-A0ABD7QBA8-F1
#
_entry.id   AF-A0ABD7QBA8-F1
#
_cell.length_a   1.000
_cell.length_b   1.000
_cell.length_c   1.000
_cell.angle_alpha   90.00
_cell.angle_beta   90.00
_cell.angle_gamma   90.00
#
_symmetry.space_group_name_H-M   'P 1'
#
loop_
_entity.id
_entity.type
_entity.pdbx_description
1 polymer ?
#
loop_
_entity_poly.entity_id
_entity_poly.type
_entity_poly.pdbx_seq_one_letter_code
_entity_poly.pdbx_strand_id
1 'polypeptide(L)'
;MSQYDVIYEKVSDMIADAKDLEREDIQADAPLALLSLDSLDYVELIILAKREFGVTLTAELFIQHPNITLREVCEFIDKESVA
;
A
#
# COMPACT_ATOMS: atom_id res chain seq x y z
N MET A 1 -6.34 -12.56 13.01
CA MET A 1 -5.72 -11.74 11.95
C MET A 1 -5.37 -10.43 12.60
N SER A 2 -4.11 -10.01 12.49
CA SER A 2 -3.69 -8.68 12.96
C SER A 2 -4.25 -7.61 12.02
N GLN A 3 -4.27 -6.35 12.47
CA GLN A 3 -4.70 -5.25 11.60
C GLN A 3 -3.76 -5.09 10.39
N TYR A 4 -2.45 -5.26 10.61
CA TYR A 4 -1.47 -5.41 9.53
C TYR A 4 -1.87 -6.44 8.48
N ASP A 5 -2.31 -7.65 8.86
CA ASP A 5 -2.72 -8.68 7.89
C ASP A 5 -3.86 -8.18 7.00
N VAL A 6 -4.85 -7.50 7.58
CA VAL A 6 -6.00 -6.96 6.84
C VAL A 6 -5.59 -5.82 5.90
N ILE A 7 -4.67 -4.95 6.34
CA ILE A 7 -4.12 -3.87 5.51
C ILE A 7 -3.35 -4.45 4.34
N TYR A 8 -2.43 -5.37 4.62
CA TYR A 8 -1.66 -6.06 3.61
C TYR A 8 -2.56 -6.84 2.64
N GLU A 9 -3.66 -7.42 3.13
CA GLU A 9 -4.70 -8.00 2.31
C GLU A 9 -5.29 -7.02 1.32
N LYS A 10 -5.90 -5.94 1.79
CA LYS A 10 -6.55 -4.99 0.90
C LYS A 10 -5.60 -4.27 -0.05
N VAL A 11 -4.42 -3.88 0.41
CA VAL A 11 -3.45 -3.17 -0.43
C VAL A 11 -2.88 -4.10 -1.50
N SER A 12 -2.54 -5.35 -1.15
CA SER A 12 -2.04 -6.31 -2.14
C SER A 12 -3.11 -6.67 -3.17
N ASP A 13 -4.37 -6.89 -2.75
CA ASP A 13 -5.45 -7.20 -3.70
C ASP A 13 -5.68 -6.05 -4.68
N MET A 14 -5.66 -4.80 -4.20
CA MET A 14 -5.82 -3.64 -5.07
C MET A 14 -4.67 -3.53 -6.07
N ILE A 15 -3.43 -3.67 -5.62
CA ILE A 15 -2.25 -3.61 -6.49
C ILE A 15 -2.26 -4.76 -7.51
N ALA A 16 -2.64 -5.96 -7.07
CA ALA A 16 -2.77 -7.15 -7.91
C ALA A 16 -3.78 -6.91 -9.04
N ASP A 17 -4.96 -6.39 -8.70
CA ASP A 17 -6.00 -6.03 -9.67
C ASP A 17 -5.54 -4.93 -10.64
N ALA A 18 -4.87 -3.88 -10.12
CA ALA A 18 -4.38 -2.76 -10.92
C ALA A 18 -3.23 -3.16 -11.89
N LYS A 19 -2.39 -4.11 -11.49
CA LYS A 19 -1.22 -4.55 -12.26
C LYS A 19 -1.41 -5.85 -13.03
N ASP A 20 -2.59 -6.46 -12.96
CA ASP A 20 -2.88 -7.78 -13.54
C ASP A 20 -1.84 -8.82 -13.03
N LEU A 21 -1.52 -8.75 -11.73
CA LEU A 21 -0.57 -9.63 -11.05
C LEU A 21 -1.33 -10.56 -10.09
N GLU A 22 -0.73 -11.70 -9.77
CA GLU A 22 -1.25 -12.53 -8.68
C GLU A 22 -0.75 -11.99 -7.34
N ARG A 23 -1.59 -12.13 -6.31
CA ARG A 23 -1.24 -11.74 -4.93
C ARG A 23 0.05 -12.43 -4.45
N GLU A 24 0.31 -13.64 -4.94
CA GLU A 24 1.51 -14.42 -4.63
C GLU A 24 2.81 -13.79 -5.21
N ASP A 25 2.69 -13.00 -6.28
CA ASP A 25 3.81 -12.26 -6.86
C ASP A 25 4.14 -10.97 -6.07
N ILE A 26 3.21 -10.50 -5.24
CA ILE A 26 3.38 -9.28 -4.43
C ILE A 26 4.11 -9.61 -3.13
N GLN A 27 5.38 -9.24 -3.05
CA GLN A 27 6.19 -9.41 -1.85
C GLN A 27 6.11 -8.19 -0.93
N ALA A 28 5.85 -8.41 0.35
CA ALA A 28 5.83 -7.34 1.35
C ALA A 28 7.18 -6.58 1.44
N ASP A 29 8.29 -7.29 1.28
CA ASP A 29 9.64 -6.72 1.32
C ASP A 29 10.11 -6.13 -0.02
N ALA A 30 9.31 -6.27 -1.09
CA ALA A 30 9.63 -5.66 -2.37
C ALA A 30 9.31 -4.16 -2.34
N PRO A 31 10.19 -3.31 -2.91
CA PRO A 31 9.89 -1.91 -3.16
C PRO A 31 8.67 -1.78 -4.09
N LEU A 32 7.76 -0.85 -3.78
CA LEU A 32 6.62 -0.53 -4.66
C LEU A 32 7.06 -0.09 -6.06
N ALA A 33 8.26 0.47 -6.18
CA ALA A 33 8.86 0.80 -7.47
C ALA A 33 9.03 -0.41 -8.41
N LEU A 34 9.20 -1.64 -7.89
CA LEU A 34 9.29 -2.84 -8.72
C LEU A 34 7.96 -3.21 -9.38
N LEU A 35 6.85 -2.83 -8.75
CA LEU A 35 5.50 -3.06 -9.26
C LEU A 35 5.12 -2.06 -10.36
N SER A 36 6.03 -1.14 -10.71
CA SER A 36 5.84 -0.12 -11.76
C SER A 36 4.51 0.62 -11.63
N LEU A 37 4.18 1.02 -10.39
CA LEU A 37 2.97 1.77 -10.07
C LEU A 37 2.97 3.14 -10.77
N ASP A 38 1.85 3.49 -11.36
CA ASP A 38 1.55 4.77 -11.97
C ASP A 38 0.90 5.71 -10.96
N SER A 39 0.79 6.99 -11.30
CA SER A 39 0.18 8.01 -10.43
C SER A 39 -1.26 7.67 -10.00
N LEU A 40 -2.01 6.96 -10.84
CA LEU A 40 -3.36 6.51 -10.52
C LEU A 40 -3.35 5.42 -9.43
N ASP A 41 -2.44 4.46 -9.51
CA ASP A 41 -2.33 3.39 -8.53
C ASP A 41 -2.01 3.95 -7.13
N TYR A 42 -1.10 4.92 -7.05
CA TYR A 42 -0.82 5.62 -5.79
C TYR A 42 -2.03 6.37 -5.26
N VAL A 43 -2.82 7.01 -6.13
CA VAL A 43 -4.05 7.70 -5.74
C VAL A 43 -5.09 6.72 -5.20
N GLU A 44 -5.27 5.57 -5.85
CA GLU A 44 -6.16 4.52 -5.35
C GLU A 44 -5.70 4.00 -3.99
N LEU A 45 -4.39 3.83 -3.79
CA LEU A 45 -3.82 3.35 -2.53
C LEU A 45 -4.10 4.35 -1.41
N ILE A 46 -3.94 5.64 -1.68
CA ILE A 46 -4.26 6.73 -0.75
C ILE A 46 -5.76 6.74 -0.41
N ILE A 47 -6.63 6.58 -1.42
CA ILE A 47 -8.08 6.57 -1.22
C ILE A 47 -8.50 5.34 -0.40
N LEU A 48 -7.93 4.17 -0.71
CA LEU A 48 -8.18 2.92 0.01
C LEU A 48 -7.77 3.06 1.47
N ALA A 49 -6.56 3.56 1.74
CA ALA A 49 -6.10 3.76 3.12
C ALA A 49 -7.01 4.69 3.93
N LYS A 50 -7.49 5.76 3.29
CA LYS A 50 -8.39 6.74 3.91
C LYS A 50 -9.80 6.20 4.13
N ARG A 51 -10.34 5.42 3.19
CA ARG A 51 -11.70 4.88 3.28
C ARG A 51 -11.79 3.67 4.20
N GLU A 52 -10.82 2.77 4.11
CA GLU A 52 -10.83 1.49 4.83
C GLU A 52 -10.26 1.63 6.25
N PHE A 53 -9.23 2.45 6.43
CA PHE A 53 -8.50 2.56 7.71
C PHE A 53 -8.55 3.97 8.32
N GLY A 54 -9.16 4.95 7.65
CA GLY A 54 -9.19 6.34 8.13
C GLY A 54 -7.84 7.07 8.05
N VAL A 55 -6.82 6.46 7.42
CA VAL A 55 -5.46 7.00 7.37
C VAL A 55 -5.28 7.89 6.15
N THR A 56 -4.72 9.09 6.35
CA THR A 56 -4.44 10.01 5.24
C THR A 56 -3.00 9.84 4.77
N LEU A 57 -2.82 9.01 3.75
CA LEU A 57 -1.55 8.92 3.02
C LEU A 57 -1.39 10.13 2.08
N THR A 58 -0.16 10.58 1.89
CA THR A 58 0.17 11.70 0.97
C THR A 58 1.08 11.21 -0.14
N ALA A 59 0.91 11.78 -1.35
CA ALA A 59 1.80 11.49 -2.48
C ALA A 59 3.27 11.82 -2.16
N GLU A 60 3.50 12.83 -1.32
CA GLU A 60 4.82 13.19 -0.82
C GLU A 60 5.56 12.03 -0.14
N LEU A 61 4.87 11.14 0.57
CA LEU A 61 5.49 9.97 1.20
C LEU A 61 6.18 9.10 0.14
N PHE A 62 5.49 8.81 -0.96
CA PHE A 62 6.01 7.99 -2.06
C PHE A 62 7.08 8.73 -2.87
N ILE A 63 6.98 10.05 -3.00
CA ILE A 63 7.99 10.88 -3.68
C ILE A 63 9.28 10.97 -2.85
N GLN A 64 9.17 11.14 -1.53
CA GLN A 64 10.32 11.19 -0.62
C GLN A 64 10.95 9.82 -0.42
N HIS A 65 10.14 8.75 -0.45
CA HIS A 65 10.57 7.37 -0.30
C HIS A 65 10.23 6.56 -1.56
N PRO A 66 10.94 6.75 -2.68
CA PRO A 66 10.66 6.04 -3.94
C PRO A 66 10.87 4.53 -3.84
N ASN A 67 11.68 4.09 -2.86
CA ASN A 67 11.98 2.67 -2.61
C ASN A 67 11.17 2.11 -1.43
N ILE A 68 10.12 2.81 -0.97
CA ILE A 68 9.29 2.33 0.12
C ILE A 68 8.70 0.97 -0.24
N THR A 69 8.76 0.05 0.72
CA THR A 69 8.23 -1.30 0.55
C THR A 69 6.75 -1.35 0.88
N LEU A 70 6.06 -2.36 0.36
CA LEU A 70 4.66 -2.59 0.71
C LEU A 70 4.49 -2.82 2.21
N ARG A 71 5.44 -3.52 2.85
CA ARG A 71 5.50 -3.70 4.31
C ARG A 71 5.50 -2.36 5.03
N GLU A 72 6.42 -1.46 4.69
CA GLU A 72 6.53 -0.15 5.33
C GLU A 72 5.26 0.69 5.19
N VAL A 73 4.61 0.65 4.02
CA VAL A 73 3.32 1.32 3.81
C VAL A 73 2.24 0.70 4.70
N CYS A 74 2.16 -0.62 4.76
CA CYS A 74 1.17 -1.31 5.61
C CYS A 74 1.41 -1.02 7.10
N GLU A 75 2.67 -1.03 7.55
CA GLU A 75 3.05 -0.67 8.92
C GLU A 75 2.74 0.81 9.23
N PHE A 76 2.94 1.70 8.27
CA PHE A 76 2.58 3.11 8.42
C PHE A 76 1.06 3.28 8.60
N ILE A 77 0.26 2.62 7.78
CA ILE A 77 -1.20 2.62 7.90
C ILE A 77 -1.64 2.01 9.23
N ASP A 78 -1.06 0.86 9.62
CA ASP A 78 -1.38 0.20 10.88
C ASP A 78 -1.14 1.15 12.05
N LYS A 79 0.04 1.77 12.10
CA LYS A 79 0.44 2.71 13.15
C LYS A 79 -0.46 3.96 13.22
N GLU A 80 -0.79 4.55 12.08
CA GLU A 80 -1.65 5.75 12.03
C GLU A 80 -3.12 5.42 12.31
N SER A 81 -3.57 4.19 12.02
CA SER A 81 -4.95 3.78 12.29
C SER A 81 -5.26 3.59 13.77
N VAL A 82 -4.23 3.41 14.62
CA VAL A 82 -4.40 3.26 16.08
C VAL A 82 -4.29 4.59 16.84
N ALA A 83 -4.02 5.71 16.14
CA ALA A 83 -3.88 7.05 16.70
C ALA A 83 -5.21 7.82 16.72
#